data_AF-A0A955IUV4-F1
#
_entry.id   AF-A0A955IUV4-F1
#
_cell.length_a   1.000
_cell.length_b   1.000
_cell.length_c   1.000
_cell.angle_alpha   90.00
_cell.angle_beta   90.00
_cell.angle_gamma   90.00
#
_symmetry.space_group_name_H-M   'P 1'
#
loop_
_entity.id
_entity.type
_entity.pdbx_description
1 polymer ?
#
loop_
_entity_poly.entity_id
_entity_poly.type
_entity_poly.pdbx_seq_one_letter_code
_entity_poly.pdbx_strand_id
1 'polypeptide(L)'
;MDIIGIVVWSLAASCTPGWDTSIGDIGPSTGYVGAFASWQGEVYVGGSFDDCGNAHAALLSLWNPETNTWRRAGGGLDRGNTNGFVASIAPFDDGSGERLYVGGFFRDAANVEDTQSIAAWDGSDWHSLGAQLVPGEAVWAIRAGDLGNGP
;
A
#
# COMPACT_ATOMS: atom_id res chain seq x y z
N MET A 1 56.79 -17.48 -4.57
CA MET A 1 55.76 -18.32 -5.20
C MET A 1 55.00 -18.93 -4.03
N ASP A 2 53.82 -18.47 -3.63
CA ASP A 2 52.80 -17.70 -4.33
C ASP A 2 52.11 -16.68 -3.41
N ILE A 3 51.71 -15.56 -4.02
CA ILE A 3 50.68 -14.64 -3.52
C ILE A 3 49.34 -15.18 -4.05
N ILE A 4 48.30 -15.19 -3.22
CA ILE A 4 46.95 -14.64 -3.50
C ILE A 4 46.13 -14.77 -2.20
N GLY A 5 45.73 -13.63 -1.66
CA GLY A 5 44.67 -13.51 -0.68
C GLY A 5 43.42 -12.94 -1.34
N ILE A 6 42.25 -13.24 -0.78
CA ILE A 6 41.20 -12.23 -0.61
C ILE A 6 40.38 -12.64 0.61
N VAL A 7 40.50 -11.84 1.66
CA VAL A 7 39.53 -11.82 2.76
C VAL A 7 38.61 -10.67 2.41
N VAL A 8 37.38 -10.96 1.95
CA VAL A 8 36.36 -9.92 1.90
C VAL A 8 35.77 -9.83 3.29
N TRP A 9 36.35 -8.95 4.11
CA TRP A 9 35.64 -8.36 5.23
C TRP A 9 34.55 -7.48 4.62
N SER A 10 33.33 -8.01 4.48
CA SER A 10 32.17 -7.13 4.53
C SER A 10 32.10 -6.64 5.96
N LEU A 11 32.73 -5.48 6.21
CA LEU A 11 32.44 -4.66 7.36
C LEU A 11 30.91 -4.56 7.41
N ALA A 12 30.32 -5.02 8.50
CA ALA A 12 28.97 -4.64 8.84
C ALA A 12 28.96 -3.11 8.80
N ALA A 13 28.40 -2.54 7.73
CA ALA A 13 28.03 -1.14 7.76
C ALA A 13 27.07 -1.06 8.94
N SER A 14 27.50 -0.41 10.01
CA SER A 14 26.58 0.04 11.03
C SER A 14 25.63 0.96 10.28
N CYS A 15 24.45 0.45 9.91
CA CYS A 15 23.38 1.30 9.43
C CYS A 15 23.08 2.21 10.63
N THR A 16 23.57 3.45 10.59
CA THR A 16 23.12 4.46 11.53
C THR A 16 21.72 4.82 11.06
N PRO A 17 20.65 4.39 11.75
CA PRO A 17 19.32 4.78 11.34
C PRO A 17 19.24 6.31 11.38
N GLY A 18 18.93 6.90 10.23
CA GLY A 18 18.72 8.33 10.08
C GLY A 18 17.25 8.59 9.83
N TRP A 19 16.73 9.68 10.40
CA TRP A 19 15.50 10.25 9.89
C TRP A 19 15.81 10.89 8.54
N ASP A 20 15.27 10.33 7.48
CA ASP A 20 15.25 11.03 6.20
C ASP A 20 14.16 12.09 6.27
N THR A 21 14.55 13.36 6.14
CA THR A 21 13.63 14.50 6.11
C THR A 21 13.45 15.06 4.70
N SER A 22 14.05 14.42 3.69
CA SER A 22 13.98 14.81 2.28
C SER A 22 12.82 14.17 1.51
N ILE A 23 11.95 13.45 2.22
CA ILE A 23 10.76 12.75 1.72
C ILE A 23 9.71 13.75 1.21
N GLY A 24 9.81 14.18 -0.07
CA GLY A 24 8.83 14.95 -0.86
C GLY A 24 8.02 16.07 -0.20
N ASP A 25 6.95 16.51 -0.86
CA ASP A 25 5.86 17.24 -0.19
C ASP A 25 5.22 16.28 0.83
N ILE A 26 5.25 16.66 2.11
CA ILE A 26 5.06 15.72 3.20
C ILE A 26 3.57 15.44 3.42
N GLY A 27 3.14 14.27 2.98
CA GLY A 27 1.94 13.61 3.49
C GLY A 27 0.61 14.18 2.99
N PRO A 28 -0.50 13.79 3.65
CA PRO A 28 -1.82 14.19 3.20
C PRO A 28 -2.08 15.68 3.44
N SER A 29 -2.71 16.34 2.49
CA SER A 29 -3.06 17.77 2.57
C SER A 29 -4.25 18.04 3.51
N THR A 30 -5.04 17.00 3.80
CA THR A 30 -6.18 17.02 4.72
C THR A 30 -6.31 15.71 5.48
N GLY A 31 -7.02 15.71 6.60
CA GLY A 31 -7.40 14.48 7.30
C GLY A 31 -6.24 13.71 7.94
N TYR A 32 -6.23 12.38 7.83
CA TYR A 32 -5.27 11.52 8.55
C TYR A 32 -4.86 10.27 7.77
N VAL A 33 -3.66 9.77 8.07
CA VAL A 33 -3.20 8.43 7.68
C VAL A 33 -3.56 7.45 8.80
N GLY A 34 -4.24 6.35 8.45
CA GLY A 34 -4.64 5.28 9.38
C GLY A 34 -3.92 3.95 9.12
N ALA A 35 -3.43 3.73 7.91
CA ALA A 35 -2.75 2.50 7.50
C ALA A 35 -1.52 2.82 6.64
N PHE A 36 -0.51 1.98 6.71
CA PHE A 36 0.63 2.04 5.81
C PHE A 36 1.20 0.64 5.58
N ALA A 37 1.79 0.43 4.41
CA ALA A 37 2.50 -0.81 4.09
C ALA A 37 3.66 -0.51 3.12
N SER A 38 4.72 -1.30 3.22
CA SER A 38 5.76 -1.35 2.19
C SER A 38 5.53 -2.57 1.31
N TRP A 39 5.52 -2.37 -0.01
CA TRP A 39 5.30 -3.45 -0.97
C TRP A 39 5.93 -3.09 -2.31
N GLN A 40 6.63 -4.05 -2.93
CA GLN A 40 7.37 -3.88 -4.19
C GLN A 40 8.27 -2.62 -4.26
N GLY A 41 8.93 -2.27 -3.16
CA GLY A 41 9.84 -1.12 -3.11
C GLY A 41 9.15 0.24 -2.96
N GLU A 42 7.83 0.28 -2.86
CA GLU A 42 7.05 1.50 -2.62
C GLU A 42 6.43 1.52 -1.23
N VAL A 43 6.04 2.71 -0.78
CA VAL A 43 5.27 2.89 0.47
C VAL A 43 3.84 3.28 0.12
N TYR A 44 2.89 2.49 0.60
CA TYR A 44 1.47 2.73 0.47
C TYR A 44 0.99 3.39 1.76
N VAL A 45 0.28 4.50 1.65
CA VAL A 45 -0.37 5.18 2.78
C VAL A 45 -1.87 5.22 2.55
N GLY A 46 -2.61 4.73 3.53
CA GLY A 46 -4.06 4.67 3.55
C GLY A 46 -4.64 5.48 4.69
N GLY A 47 -5.79 6.11 4.49
CA GLY A 47 -6.47 6.86 5.53
C GLY A 47 -7.69 7.59 5.03
N SER A 48 -8.07 8.66 5.72
CA SER A 48 -9.12 9.57 5.31
C SER A 48 -8.47 10.90 4.95
N PHE A 49 -8.09 11.07 3.68
CA PHE A 49 -7.49 12.29 3.15
C PHE A 49 -7.94 12.51 1.71
N ASP A 50 -7.94 13.77 1.27
CA ASP A 50 -8.34 14.14 -0.09
C ASP A 50 -7.21 14.03 -1.10
N ASP A 51 -5.97 14.21 -0.64
CA ASP A 51 -4.78 14.17 -1.48
C ASP A 51 -3.52 13.97 -0.62
N CYS A 52 -2.44 13.48 -1.23
CA CYS A 52 -1.12 13.32 -0.61
C CYS A 52 -0.05 13.69 -1.63
N GLY A 53 0.77 14.70 -1.29
CA GLY A 53 1.87 15.15 -2.14
C GLY A 53 1.48 15.59 -3.57
N ASN A 54 0.32 16.25 -3.73
CA ASN A 54 -0.20 16.71 -5.03
C ASN A 54 -0.48 15.60 -6.06
N ALA A 55 -0.64 14.36 -5.61
CA ALA A 55 -0.86 13.20 -6.48
C ALA A 55 -2.31 13.07 -6.98
N HIS A 56 -3.24 13.87 -6.47
CA HIS A 56 -4.69 13.72 -6.60
C HIS A 56 -5.15 12.30 -6.21
N ALA A 57 -4.51 11.75 -5.18
CA ALA A 57 -4.72 10.41 -4.68
C ALA A 57 -5.45 10.47 -3.34
N ALA A 58 -6.79 10.38 -3.38
CA ALA A 58 -7.60 10.31 -2.16
C ALA A 58 -7.55 8.90 -1.56
N LEU A 59 -7.66 8.82 -0.23
CA LEU A 59 -7.71 7.60 0.59
C LEU A 59 -6.50 6.67 0.56
N LEU A 60 -5.85 6.49 -0.60
CA LEU A 60 -4.69 5.64 -0.81
C LEU A 60 -3.71 6.33 -1.76
N SER A 61 -2.49 6.57 -1.28
CA SER A 61 -1.40 7.15 -2.06
C SER A 61 -0.14 6.29 -1.97
N LEU A 62 0.67 6.29 -3.03
CA LEU A 62 1.85 5.47 -3.17
C LEU A 62 3.06 6.39 -3.31
N TRP A 63 4.06 6.21 -2.47
CA TRP A 63 5.32 6.93 -2.55
C TRP A 63 6.39 6.04 -3.15
N ASN A 64 6.99 6.52 -4.25
CA ASN A 64 8.17 5.92 -4.84
C ASN A 64 9.42 6.59 -4.22
N PRO A 65 10.24 5.83 -3.45
CA PRO A 65 11.45 6.36 -2.83
C PRO A 65 12.55 6.76 -3.82
N GLU A 66 12.60 6.13 -4.99
CA GLU A 66 13.65 6.39 -6.00
C GLU A 66 13.44 7.73 -6.69
N THR A 67 12.18 8.07 -7.00
CA THR A 67 11.82 9.33 -7.67
C THR A 67 11.37 10.42 -6.69
N ASN A 68 11.15 10.06 -5.42
CA ASN A 68 10.62 10.94 -4.37
C ASN A 68 9.27 11.56 -4.76
N THR A 69 8.40 10.77 -5.40
CA THR A 69 7.10 11.24 -5.90
C THR A 69 5.95 10.41 -5.35
N TRP A 70 4.83 11.08 -5.07
CA TRP A 70 3.56 10.44 -4.77
C TRP A 70 2.76 10.16 -6.03
N ARG A 71 1.99 9.07 -6.06
CA ARG A 71 1.09 8.69 -7.16
C ARG A 71 -0.16 7.95 -6.66
N ARG A 72 -1.19 7.94 -7.49
CA ARG A 72 -2.43 7.15 -7.29
C ARG A 72 -2.25 5.71 -7.79
N ALA A 73 -2.81 4.70 -7.11
CA ALA A 73 -2.85 3.33 -7.61
C ALA A 73 -3.97 3.16 -8.63
N GLY A 74 -3.64 2.86 -9.90
CA GLY A 74 -4.55 2.47 -10.99
C GLY A 74 -5.98 2.98 -10.88
N GLY A 75 -6.25 4.25 -11.21
CA GLY A 75 -7.62 4.83 -11.12
C GLY A 75 -8.12 5.12 -9.69
N GLY A 76 -7.47 4.57 -8.66
CA GLY A 76 -7.63 4.79 -7.22
C GLY A 76 -8.98 4.38 -6.63
N LEU A 77 -9.15 4.69 -5.34
CA LEU A 77 -10.39 4.39 -4.62
C LEU A 77 -11.39 5.53 -4.77
N ASP A 78 -12.67 5.19 -4.88
CA ASP A 78 -13.78 6.14 -4.85
C ASP A 78 -14.56 5.98 -3.53
N ARG A 79 -14.68 7.06 -2.75
CA ARG A 79 -15.48 7.10 -1.51
C ARG A 79 -16.97 7.39 -1.72
N GLY A 80 -17.38 7.65 -2.96
CA GLY A 80 -18.71 8.14 -3.31
C GLY A 80 -19.05 9.44 -2.59
N ASN A 81 -20.32 9.60 -2.21
CA ASN A 81 -20.82 10.77 -1.49
C ASN A 81 -20.70 10.63 0.04
N THR A 82 -19.70 9.87 0.52
CA THR A 82 -19.55 9.51 1.93
C THR A 82 -18.15 9.83 2.46
N ASN A 83 -17.98 9.78 3.79
CA ASN A 83 -16.67 9.89 4.43
C ASN A 83 -15.93 8.56 4.35
N GLY A 84 -15.29 8.30 3.20
CA GLY A 84 -14.48 7.11 2.98
C GLY A 84 -13.13 7.16 3.69
N PHE A 85 -12.57 5.98 3.96
CA PHE A 85 -11.25 5.82 4.56
C PHE A 85 -10.63 4.48 4.18
N VAL A 86 -9.31 4.39 4.19
CA VAL A 86 -8.58 3.12 4.26
C VAL A 86 -8.14 2.88 5.70
N ALA A 87 -8.53 1.75 6.27
CA ALA A 87 -8.21 1.36 7.65
C ALA A 87 -7.15 0.28 7.73
N SER A 88 -6.94 -0.50 6.66
CA SER A 88 -5.97 -1.58 6.66
C SER A 88 -5.38 -1.82 5.27
N ILE A 89 -4.08 -2.13 5.25
CA ILE A 89 -3.34 -2.49 4.05
C ILE A 89 -2.43 -3.67 4.43
N ALA A 90 -2.46 -4.75 3.65
CA ALA A 90 -1.61 -5.92 3.89
C ALA A 90 -1.14 -6.53 2.56
N PRO A 91 0.17 -6.67 2.32
CA PRO A 91 0.67 -7.49 1.21
C PRO A 91 0.50 -8.98 1.54
N PHE A 92 0.13 -9.78 0.55
CA PHE A 92 0.04 -11.24 0.67
C PHE A 92 0.07 -11.91 -0.71
N ASP A 93 0.56 -13.14 -0.77
CA ASP A 93 0.47 -13.99 -1.94
C ASP A 93 -0.50 -15.14 -1.62
N ASP A 94 -1.65 -15.15 -2.30
CA ASP A 94 -2.69 -16.16 -2.15
C ASP A 94 -2.50 -17.37 -3.09
N GLY A 95 -1.35 -17.45 -3.76
CA GLY A 95 -1.04 -18.47 -4.78
C GLY A 95 -1.40 -18.03 -6.19
N SER A 96 -2.06 -16.87 -6.37
CA SER A 96 -2.27 -16.24 -7.68
C SER A 96 -1.26 -15.13 -7.99
N GLY A 97 -0.25 -14.95 -7.13
CA GLY A 97 0.74 -13.89 -7.17
C GLY A 97 0.57 -12.91 -6.01
N GLU A 98 1.68 -12.28 -5.62
CA GLU A 98 1.69 -11.28 -4.55
C GLU A 98 0.83 -10.06 -4.91
N ARG A 99 -0.04 -9.64 -3.99
CA ARG A 99 -0.93 -8.49 -4.12
C ARG A 99 -0.98 -7.70 -2.81
N LEU A 100 -1.43 -6.46 -2.91
CA LEU A 100 -1.73 -5.62 -1.77
C LEU A 100 -3.24 -5.60 -1.51
N TYR A 101 -3.67 -6.08 -0.36
CA TYR A 101 -5.07 -6.10 0.06
C TYR A 101 -5.38 -4.83 0.84
N VAL A 102 -6.40 -4.10 0.40
CA VAL A 102 -6.80 -2.82 0.98
C VAL A 102 -8.20 -2.94 1.55
N GLY A 103 -8.34 -2.59 2.82
CA GLY A 103 -9.60 -2.62 3.56
C GLY A 103 -9.94 -1.24 4.13
N GLY A 104 -11.23 -0.91 4.12
CA GLY A 104 -11.70 0.34 4.69
C GLY A 104 -13.19 0.55 4.42
N PHE A 105 -13.56 1.80 4.22
CA PHE A 105 -14.88 2.20 3.76
C PHE A 105 -14.73 3.03 2.48
N PHE A 106 -15.06 2.41 1.34
CA PHE A 106 -15.05 3.04 0.03
C PHE A 106 -16.05 2.32 -0.88
N ARG A 107 -16.55 3.03 -1.90
CA ARG A 107 -17.59 2.55 -2.81
C ARG A 107 -17.05 1.51 -3.79
N ASP A 108 -15.90 1.80 -4.40
CA ASP A 108 -15.25 0.93 -5.36
C ASP A 108 -13.78 1.32 -5.56
N ALA A 109 -13.02 0.43 -6.18
CA ALA A 109 -11.68 0.69 -6.68
C ALA A 109 -11.74 0.78 -8.21
N ALA A 110 -11.47 1.96 -8.76
CA ALA A 110 -11.43 2.22 -10.20
C ALA A 110 -12.66 1.74 -11.01
N ASN A 111 -13.86 1.77 -10.41
CA ASN A 111 -15.11 1.23 -10.98
C ASN A 111 -15.10 -0.29 -11.25
N VAL A 112 -14.20 -1.05 -10.60
CA VAL A 112 -14.22 -2.52 -10.66
C VAL A 112 -15.34 -3.03 -9.76
N GLU A 113 -16.23 -3.87 -10.32
CA GLU A 113 -17.35 -4.47 -9.60
C GLU A 113 -16.88 -5.31 -8.40
N ASP A 114 -17.69 -5.37 -7.34
CA ASP A 114 -17.43 -6.16 -6.14
C ASP A 114 -16.10 -5.86 -5.44
N THR A 115 -15.62 -4.61 -5.53
CA THR A 115 -14.44 -4.10 -4.79
C THR A 115 -14.81 -3.21 -3.61
N GLN A 116 -16.10 -3.14 -3.24
CA GLN A 116 -16.55 -2.25 -2.17
C GLN A 116 -15.87 -2.61 -0.85
N SER A 117 -15.22 -1.62 -0.22
CA SER A 117 -14.61 -1.71 1.13
C SER A 117 -13.48 -2.73 1.31
N ILE A 118 -13.28 -3.63 0.34
CA ILE A 118 -12.12 -4.50 0.23
C ILE A 118 -11.77 -4.77 -1.23
N ALA A 119 -10.50 -4.58 -1.58
CA ALA A 119 -9.99 -4.80 -2.93
C ALA A 119 -8.52 -5.27 -2.88
N ALA A 120 -8.07 -5.97 -3.92
CA ALA A 120 -6.67 -6.34 -4.09
C ALA A 120 -6.03 -5.56 -5.25
N TRP A 121 -4.81 -5.09 -5.04
CA TRP A 121 -3.99 -4.37 -6.03
C TRP A 121 -2.80 -5.23 -6.42
N ASP A 122 -2.63 -5.50 -7.71
CA ASP A 122 -1.52 -6.34 -8.22
C ASP A 122 -0.32 -5.54 -8.75
N GLY A 123 -0.35 -4.21 -8.59
CA GLY A 123 0.67 -3.30 -9.11
C GLY A 123 0.25 -2.60 -10.41
N SER A 124 -0.77 -3.12 -11.10
CA SER A 124 -1.32 -2.58 -12.35
C SER A 124 -2.84 -2.39 -12.31
N ASP A 125 -3.57 -3.36 -11.78
CA ASP A 125 -5.02 -3.45 -11.78
C ASP A 125 -5.61 -3.75 -10.39
N TRP A 126 -6.85 -3.31 -10.19
CA TRP A 126 -7.67 -3.64 -9.03
C TRP A 126 -8.48 -4.91 -9.27
N HIS A 127 -8.56 -5.77 -8.26
CA HIS A 127 -9.24 -7.06 -8.31
C HIS A 127 -10.26 -7.17 -7.18
N SER A 128 -11.42 -7.74 -7.51
CA SER A 128 -12.41 -8.16 -6.52
C SER A 128 -11.94 -9.43 -5.79
N LEU A 129 -12.35 -9.55 -4.53
CA LEU A 129 -12.21 -10.76 -3.73
C LEU A 129 -13.50 -11.59 -3.66
N GLY A 130 -14.56 -11.16 -4.35
CA GLY A 130 -15.88 -11.79 -4.29
C GLY A 130 -16.55 -11.68 -2.92
N ALA A 131 -16.21 -10.65 -2.13
CA ALA A 131 -16.70 -10.49 -0.75
C ALA A 131 -18.18 -10.07 -0.68
N GLN A 132 -18.72 -9.48 -1.75
CA GLN A 132 -20.12 -9.06 -1.87
C GLN A 132 -20.61 -8.16 -0.73
N LEU A 133 -19.73 -7.28 -0.23
CA LEU A 133 -20.07 -6.30 0.80
C LEU A 133 -21.05 -5.25 0.27
N VAL A 134 -22.01 -4.86 1.10
CA VAL A 134 -23.07 -3.91 0.72
C VAL A 134 -22.82 -2.50 1.26
N PRO A 135 -23.40 -1.44 0.66
CA PRO A 135 -23.18 -0.06 1.11
C PRO A 135 -23.42 0.12 2.62
N GLY A 136 -22.42 0.65 3.32
CA GLY A 136 -22.44 0.84 4.78
C GLY A 136 -21.59 -0.16 5.55
N GLU A 137 -21.14 -1.25 4.93
CA GLU A 137 -20.17 -2.17 5.52
C GLU A 137 -18.75 -1.65 5.31
N ALA A 138 -17.90 -1.81 6.33
CA ALA A 138 -16.51 -1.36 6.31
C ALA A 138 -15.59 -2.46 6.83
N VAL A 139 -14.41 -2.59 6.22
CA VAL A 139 -13.34 -3.48 6.67
C VAL A 139 -12.35 -2.68 7.50
N TRP A 140 -12.39 -2.87 8.81
CA TRP A 140 -11.53 -2.13 9.75
C TRP A 140 -10.12 -2.69 9.88
N ALA A 141 -9.94 -3.98 9.63
CA ALA A 141 -8.67 -4.65 9.77
C ALA A 141 -8.59 -5.84 8.82
N ILE A 142 -7.45 -5.96 8.15
CA ILE A 142 -7.04 -7.13 7.40
C ILE A 142 -5.77 -7.65 8.07
N ARG A 143 -5.73 -8.96 8.26
CA ARG A 143 -4.49 -9.67 8.56
C ARG A 143 -4.40 -10.81 7.59
N ALA A 144 -3.36 -10.79 6.76
CA ALA A 144 -3.05 -11.88 5.88
C ALA A 144 -2.04 -12.82 6.53
N GLY A 145 -2.14 -14.11 6.22
CA GLY A 145 -1.23 -15.12 6.73
C GLY A 145 -1.62 -16.51 6.24
N ASP A 146 -0.61 -17.36 6.10
CA ASP A 146 -0.79 -18.79 5.85
C ASP A 146 -1.05 -19.52 7.17
N LEU A 147 -2.10 -20.35 7.21
CA LEU A 147 -2.45 -21.18 8.37
C LEU A 147 -1.91 -22.62 8.26
N GLY A 148 -1.03 -22.85 7.28
CA GLY A 148 -0.53 -24.15 6.88
C GLY A 148 -1.38 -24.72 5.75
N ASN A 149 -0.70 -25.38 4.81
CA ASN A 149 -1.20 -25.82 3.50
C ASN A 149 -1.21 -24.70 2.44
N GLY A 150 -0.22 -23.81 2.44
CA GLY A 150 0.06 -22.91 1.30
C GLY A 150 0.16 -23.65 -0.05
N PRO A 151 0.47 -22.94 -1.16
CA PRO A 151 0.80 -23.63 -2.41
C PRO A 151 1.90 -24.70 -2.25
#